data_AF-A0A367M311-F1
#
_entry.id   AF-A0A367M311-F1
#
_cell.length_a   1.000
_cell.length_b   1.000
_cell.length_c   1.000
_cell.angle_alpha   90.00
_cell.angle_beta   90.00
_cell.angle_gamma   90.00
#
_symmetry.space_group_name_H-M   'P 1'
#
loop_
_entity.id
_entity.type
_entity.pdbx_description
1 polymer ?
#
loop_
_entity_poly.entity_id
_entity_poly.type
_entity_poly.pdbx_seq_one_letter_code
_entity_poly.pdbx_strand_id
1 'polypeptide(L)'
;EGSCAYYAALRATSLDHQRLTEAFEALQACYARNDQVSAEEGAADARFHLAIAEASHNTVLLHTIKGLFDLLRRNVVTNIGGMYAQRTETRAQLMEQHQRLYDAIISGQAELAREVSNQHIHYVQEVLAEVQEEARRMKRSQRRRSVQED
;
A
#
# COMPACT_ATOMS: atom_id res chain seq x y z
N GLU A 1 5.13 -7.85 -5.87
CA GLU A 1 4.18 -6.95 -6.57
C GLU A 1 4.64 -6.51 -7.94
N GLY A 2 5.92 -6.13 -8.15
CA GLY A 2 6.41 -5.71 -9.46
C GLY A 2 6.09 -6.65 -10.62
N SER A 3 6.23 -7.97 -10.44
CA SER A 3 5.83 -8.95 -11.46
C SER A 3 4.32 -9.00 -11.70
N CYS A 4 3.49 -8.75 -10.69
CA CYS A 4 2.04 -8.66 -10.88
C CYS A 4 1.65 -7.41 -11.63
N ALA A 5 2.21 -6.25 -11.26
CA ALA A 5 2.00 -5.00 -11.99
C ALA A 5 2.43 -5.12 -13.46
N TYR A 6 3.59 -5.74 -13.70
CA TYR A 6 4.08 -6.06 -15.03
C TYR A 6 3.05 -6.85 -15.86
N TYR A 7 2.63 -8.00 -15.35
CA TYR A 7 1.71 -8.86 -16.08
C TYR A 7 0.30 -8.29 -16.15
N ALA A 8 -0.13 -7.50 -15.17
CA ALA A 8 -1.40 -6.78 -15.23
C ALA A 8 -1.42 -5.83 -16.42
N ALA A 9 -0.38 -5.00 -16.59
CA ALA A 9 -0.27 -4.12 -17.75
C ALA A 9 -0.24 -4.87 -19.09
N LEU A 10 0.30 -6.09 -19.14
CA LEU A 10 0.34 -6.88 -20.38
C LEU A 10 -0.95 -7.66 -20.67
N ARG A 11 -1.71 -8.05 -19.66
CA ARG A 11 -2.73 -9.10 -19.77
C ARG A 11 -4.12 -8.67 -19.33
N ALA A 12 -4.25 -7.52 -18.67
CA ALA A 12 -5.53 -7.05 -18.18
C ALA A 12 -6.54 -6.94 -19.33
N THR A 13 -7.71 -7.53 -19.10
CA THR A 13 -8.85 -7.41 -20.00
C THR A 13 -9.58 -6.09 -19.73
N SER A 14 -10.52 -5.72 -20.60
CA SER A 14 -11.38 -4.55 -20.36
C SER A 14 -12.16 -4.65 -19.04
N LEU A 15 -12.55 -5.87 -18.65
CA LEU A 15 -13.22 -6.12 -17.36
C LEU A 15 -12.25 -5.94 -16.18
N ASP A 16 -10.99 -6.34 -16.33
CA ASP A 16 -9.99 -6.13 -15.30
C ASP A 16 -9.65 -4.65 -15.13
N HIS A 17 -9.57 -3.89 -16.23
CA HIS A 17 -9.42 -2.43 -16.19
C HIS A 17 -10.57 -1.79 -15.43
N GLN A 18 -11.82 -2.17 -15.72
CA GLN A 18 -12.98 -1.64 -15.01
C GLN A 18 -12.88 -1.90 -13.50
N ARG A 19 -12.58 -3.14 -13.09
CA ARG A 19 -12.44 -3.50 -11.67
C ARG A 19 -11.29 -2.77 -10.99
N LEU A 20 -10.17 -2.60 -11.69
CA LEU A 20 -9.02 -1.87 -11.20
C LEU A 20 -9.35 -0.39 -11.01
N THR A 21 -10.06 0.23 -11.95
CA THR A 21 -10.55 1.61 -11.86
C THR A 21 -11.49 1.78 -10.68
N GLU A 22 -12.49 0.90 -10.53
CA GLU A 22 -13.42 0.95 -9.38
C GLU A 22 -12.68 0.85 -8.03
N ALA A 23 -11.69 -0.06 -7.93
CA ALA A 23 -10.88 -0.19 -6.72
C ALA A 23 -10.01 1.05 -6.46
N PHE A 24 -9.44 1.64 -7.52
CA PHE A 24 -8.60 2.82 -7.44
C PHE A 24 -9.39 4.08 -7.05
N GLU A 25 -10.59 4.26 -7.60
CA GLU A 25 -11.49 5.36 -7.24
C GLU A 25 -11.94 5.26 -5.78
N ALA A 26 -12.25 4.04 -5.30
CA ALA A 26 -12.56 3.82 -3.89
C ALA A 26 -11.37 4.18 -2.98
N LEU A 27 -10.14 3.82 -3.37
CA LEU A 27 -8.92 4.18 -2.66
C LEU A 27 -8.72 5.70 -2.60
N GLN A 28 -8.83 6.39 -3.75
CA GLN A 28 -8.76 7.84 -3.81
C GLN A 28 -9.82 8.52 -2.93
N ALA A 29 -11.06 8.03 -2.95
CA ALA A 29 -12.14 8.58 -2.12
C ALA A 29 -11.82 8.46 -0.62
N CYS A 30 -11.23 7.32 -0.20
CA CYS A 30 -10.75 7.17 1.18
C CYS A 30 -9.62 8.17 1.48
N TYR A 31 -8.65 8.35 0.57
CA TYR A 31 -7.55 9.30 0.72
C TYR A 31 -8.00 10.79 0.62
N ALA A 32 -9.15 11.09 0.02
CA ALA A 32 -9.67 12.45 -0.08
C ALA A 32 -10.38 12.90 1.21
N ARG A 33 -10.83 11.97 2.05
CA ARG A 33 -11.42 12.29 3.34
C ARG A 33 -10.31 12.83 4.26
N ASN A 34 -10.51 14.04 4.78
CA ASN A 34 -9.57 14.73 5.67
C ASN A 34 -9.65 14.22 7.12
N ASP A 35 -10.48 13.21 7.36
CA ASP A 35 -10.65 12.59 8.67
C ASP A 35 -9.52 11.59 8.91
N GLN A 36 -9.25 11.32 10.19
CA GLN A 36 -8.26 10.36 10.64
C GLN A 36 -8.29 9.06 9.83
N VAL A 37 -7.10 8.54 9.59
CA VAL A 37 -6.86 7.26 8.96
C VAL A 37 -7.76 6.19 9.55
N SER A 38 -8.49 5.51 8.68
CA SER A 38 -9.54 4.59 9.05
C SER A 38 -9.23 3.18 8.59
N ALA A 39 -9.87 2.20 9.20
CA ALA A 39 -9.83 0.82 8.73
C ALA A 39 -10.32 0.68 7.27
N GLU A 40 -11.10 1.66 6.79
CA GLU A 40 -11.59 1.71 5.41
C GLU A 40 -10.47 2.03 4.41
N GLU A 41 -9.53 2.94 4.75
CA GLU A 41 -8.35 3.24 3.92
C GLU A 41 -7.51 1.98 3.69
N GLY A 42 -7.14 1.28 4.77
CA GLY A 42 -6.36 0.04 4.68
C GLY A 42 -7.09 -1.08 3.93
N ALA A 43 -8.42 -1.12 4.01
CA ALA A 43 -9.22 -2.06 3.23
C ALA A 43 -9.28 -1.69 1.74
N ALA A 44 -9.39 -0.40 1.42
CA ALA A 44 -9.38 0.08 0.03
C ALA A 44 -8.02 -0.15 -0.64
N ASP A 45 -6.94 0.10 0.08
CA ASP A 45 -5.56 -0.16 -0.35
C ASP A 45 -5.38 -1.64 -0.71
N ALA A 46 -5.75 -2.55 0.20
CA ALA A 46 -5.68 -3.99 -0.05
C ALA A 46 -6.53 -4.44 -1.25
N ARG A 47 -7.71 -3.83 -1.47
CA ARG A 47 -8.55 -4.14 -2.65
C ARG A 47 -7.90 -3.71 -3.95
N PHE A 48 -7.24 -2.55 -3.97
CA PHE A 48 -6.51 -2.07 -5.14
C PHE A 48 -5.38 -3.02 -5.54
N HIS A 49 -4.53 -3.42 -4.59
CA HIS A 49 -3.45 -4.38 -4.87
C HIS A 49 -3.97 -5.76 -5.27
N LEU A 50 -5.09 -6.20 -4.70
CA LEU A 50 -5.74 -7.44 -5.11
C LEU A 50 -6.24 -7.37 -6.55
N ALA A 51 -6.86 -6.26 -6.97
CA ALA A 51 -7.30 -6.07 -8.35
C ALA A 51 -6.13 -6.14 -9.34
N ILE A 52 -4.98 -5.54 -9.01
CA ILE A 52 -3.74 -5.66 -9.81
C ILE A 52 -3.29 -7.13 -9.91
N ALA A 53 -3.30 -7.85 -8.79
CA ALA A 53 -2.88 -9.25 -8.77
C ALA A 53 -3.81 -10.15 -9.60
N GLU A 54 -5.12 -9.90 -9.57
CA GLU A 54 -6.11 -10.62 -10.39
C GLU A 54 -5.93 -10.29 -11.88
N ALA A 55 -5.76 -9.02 -12.22
CA ALA A 55 -5.48 -8.55 -13.58
C ALA A 55 -4.18 -9.12 -14.18
N SER A 56 -3.24 -9.57 -13.34
CA SER A 56 -2.00 -10.21 -13.79
C SER A 56 -2.19 -11.57 -14.47
N HIS A 57 -3.37 -12.19 -14.29
CA HIS A 57 -3.70 -13.53 -14.79
C HIS A 57 -2.59 -14.56 -14.51
N ASN A 58 -1.94 -14.43 -13.35
CA ASN A 58 -0.92 -15.34 -12.87
C ASN A 58 -1.41 -15.96 -11.56
N THR A 59 -2.05 -17.11 -11.66
CA THR A 59 -2.71 -17.81 -10.54
C THR A 59 -1.74 -18.20 -9.41
N VAL A 60 -0.48 -18.50 -9.73
CA VAL A 60 0.57 -18.77 -8.73
C VAL A 60 0.92 -17.50 -7.96
N LEU A 61 1.15 -16.39 -8.66
CA LEU A 61 1.40 -15.10 -8.02
C LEU A 61 0.17 -14.60 -7.25
N LEU A 62 -1.03 -14.78 -7.78
CA LEU A 62 -2.29 -14.41 -7.12
C LEU A 62 -2.47 -15.17 -5.81
N HIS A 63 -2.21 -16.48 -5.78
CA HIS A 63 -2.32 -17.27 -4.55
C HIS A 63 -1.26 -16.87 -3.51
N THR A 64 -0.04 -16.61 -3.98
CA THR A 64 1.06 -16.10 -3.14
C THR A 64 0.71 -14.74 -2.54
N ILE A 65 0.19 -13.83 -3.37
CA ILE A 65 -0.23 -12.49 -2.94
C ILE A 65 -1.44 -12.57 -2.03
N LYS A 66 -2.46 -13.40 -2.28
CA LYS A 66 -3.59 -13.58 -1.34
C LYS A 66 -3.12 -14.04 0.05
N GLY A 67 -2.21 -15.02 0.11
CA GLY A 67 -1.60 -15.47 1.37
C GLY A 67 -0.78 -14.38 2.05
N LEU A 68 0.01 -13.61 1.29
CA LEU A 68 0.78 -12.49 1.82
C LEU A 68 -0.13 -11.34 2.27
N PHE A 69 -1.21 -11.05 1.52
CA PHE A 69 -2.21 -10.04 1.82
C PHE A 69 -3.07 -10.40 3.01
N ASP A 70 -3.33 -11.67 3.31
CA ASP A 70 -4.04 -12.02 4.56
C ASP A 70 -3.14 -11.84 5.79
N LEU A 71 -1.83 -12.08 5.65
CA LEU A 71 -0.83 -11.77 6.68
C LEU A 71 -0.56 -10.27 6.80
N LEU A 72 -0.55 -9.57 5.66
CA LEU A 72 -0.39 -8.13 5.56
C LEU A 72 -1.68 -7.42 5.97
N ARG A 73 -2.90 -7.88 5.70
CA ARG A 73 -4.16 -7.23 6.14
C ARG A 73 -4.20 -7.11 7.65
N ARG A 74 -3.71 -8.12 8.37
CA ARG A 74 -3.51 -8.07 9.83
C ARG A 74 -2.41 -7.09 10.26
N ASN A 75 -1.49 -6.70 9.38
CA ASN A 75 -0.45 -5.70 9.61
C ASN A 75 -0.73 -4.34 8.95
N VAL A 76 -1.57 -4.22 7.92
CA VAL A 76 -1.87 -3.03 7.13
C VAL A 76 -3.06 -2.33 7.77
N VAL A 77 -4.11 -3.08 8.10
CA VAL A 77 -5.22 -2.54 8.89
C VAL A 77 -4.76 -2.11 10.29
N THR A 78 -3.73 -2.77 10.84
CA THR A 78 -3.28 -2.55 12.23
C THR A 78 -2.02 -1.65 12.36
N ASN A 79 -1.03 -1.75 11.45
CA ASN A 79 0.13 -0.83 11.43
C ASN A 79 -0.08 0.33 10.45
N ILE A 80 -0.46 0.08 9.19
CA ILE A 80 -0.56 1.16 8.20
C ILE A 80 -1.67 2.17 8.58
N GLY A 81 -2.81 1.67 9.08
CA GLY A 81 -3.88 2.50 9.63
C GLY A 81 -3.45 3.41 10.81
N GLY A 82 -2.49 2.97 11.62
CA GLY A 82 -1.90 3.81 12.69
C GLY A 82 -0.76 4.71 12.22
N MET A 83 -0.13 4.36 11.09
CA MET A 83 1.10 4.98 10.59
C MET A 83 0.81 6.23 9.73
N TYR A 84 -0.17 6.17 8.82
CA TYR A 84 -0.60 7.33 8.04
C TYR A 84 -1.11 8.47 8.93
N ALA A 85 -1.58 8.15 10.14
CA ALA A 85 -2.16 9.12 11.05
C ALA A 85 -1.11 10.09 11.62
N GLN A 86 0.18 9.73 11.54
CA GLN A 86 1.27 10.50 12.13
C GLN A 86 1.91 11.50 11.14
N ARG A 87 1.75 11.33 9.82
CA ARG A 87 2.39 12.21 8.80
C ARG A 87 1.56 12.37 7.53
N THR A 88 0.95 13.55 7.35
CA THR A 88 0.15 13.91 6.15
C THR A 88 0.95 13.84 4.84
N GLU A 89 2.25 14.17 4.89
CA GLU A 89 3.15 14.12 3.73
C GLU A 89 3.31 12.69 3.17
N THR A 90 3.41 11.70 4.06
CA THR A 90 3.50 10.28 3.68
C THR A 90 2.25 9.82 2.93
N ARG A 91 1.07 10.28 3.35
CA ARG A 91 -0.21 9.92 2.72
C ARG A 91 -0.33 10.48 1.31
N ALA A 92 0.11 11.73 1.10
CA ALA A 92 0.13 12.35 -0.24
C ALA A 92 1.08 11.61 -1.19
N GLN A 93 2.30 11.30 -0.73
CA GLN A 93 3.30 10.56 -1.53
C GLN A 93 2.81 9.16 -1.93
N LEU A 94 2.08 8.46 -1.06
CA LEU A 94 1.54 7.15 -1.38
C LEU A 94 0.43 7.21 -2.42
N MET A 95 -0.47 8.19 -2.30
CA MET A 95 -1.51 8.39 -3.31
C MET A 95 -0.90 8.69 -4.68
N GLU A 96 0.16 9.49 -4.74
CA GLU A 96 0.90 9.76 -5.98
C GLU A 96 1.50 8.47 -6.57
N GLN A 97 2.11 7.63 -5.74
CA GLN A 97 2.67 6.35 -6.19
C GLN A 97 1.57 5.39 -6.71
N HIS A 98 0.43 5.30 -6.02
CA HIS A 98 -0.71 4.51 -6.49
C HIS A 98 -1.28 5.03 -7.81
N GLN A 99 -1.41 6.35 -7.97
CA GLN A 99 -1.83 6.97 -9.23
C GLN A 99 -0.89 6.61 -10.38
N ARG A 100 0.43 6.77 -10.19
CA ARG A 100 1.43 6.41 -11.19
C ARG A 100 1.37 4.93 -11.57
N LEU A 101 1.12 4.05 -10.59
CA LEU A 101 0.98 2.62 -10.82
C LEU A 101 -0.28 2.29 -11.62
N TYR A 102 -1.41 2.89 -11.24
CA TYR A 102 -2.68 2.76 -11.96
C TYR A 102 -2.53 3.20 -13.42
N ASP A 103 -1.96 4.38 -13.66
CA ASP A 103 -1.78 4.94 -15.02
C ASP A 103 -0.89 4.05 -15.88
N ALA A 104 0.20 3.51 -15.31
CA ALA A 104 1.10 2.60 -16.01
C ALA A 104 0.40 1.30 -16.41
N ILE A 105 -0.47 0.75 -15.56
CA ILE A 105 -1.23 -0.47 -15.86
C ILE A 105 -2.29 -0.21 -16.93
N ILE A 106 -3.12 0.82 -16.76
CA ILE A 106 -4.19 1.16 -17.72
C ILE A 106 -3.62 1.51 -19.09
N SER A 107 -2.44 2.13 -19.13
CA SER A 107 -1.74 2.46 -20.37
C SER A 107 -0.94 1.30 -20.98
N GLY A 108 -0.95 0.11 -20.37
CA GLY A 108 -0.23 -1.07 -20.85
C GLY A 108 1.30 -0.97 -20.77
N GLN A 109 1.84 -0.08 -19.95
CA GLN A 109 3.29 0.17 -19.82
C GLN A 109 3.91 -0.76 -18.78
N ALA A 110 4.12 -2.02 -19.15
CA ALA A 110 4.49 -3.09 -18.21
C ALA A 110 5.79 -2.85 -17.43
N GLU A 111 6.84 -2.40 -18.11
CA GLU A 111 8.14 -2.11 -17.52
C GLU A 111 8.04 -0.98 -16.49
N LEU A 112 7.29 0.07 -16.83
CA LEU A 112 7.01 1.17 -15.92
C LEU A 112 6.17 0.71 -14.73
N ALA A 113 5.11 -0.08 -14.96
CA ALA A 113 4.26 -0.61 -13.89
C ALA A 113 5.09 -1.43 -12.88
N ARG A 114 6.03 -2.25 -13.37
CA ARG A 114 6.98 -2.98 -12.52
C ARG A 114 7.87 -2.05 -11.72
N GLU A 115 8.45 -1.04 -12.37
CA GLU A 115 9.35 -0.09 -11.72
C GLU A 115 8.63 0.69 -10.61
N VAL A 116 7.47 1.27 -10.91
CA VAL A 116 6.67 2.04 -9.94
C VAL A 116 6.24 1.15 -8.78
N SER A 117 5.79 -0.09 -9.03
CA SER A 117 5.42 -1.02 -7.97
C SER A 117 6.62 -1.38 -7.06
N ASN A 118 7.82 -1.56 -7.62
CA ASN A 118 9.01 -1.81 -6.82
C ASN A 118 9.42 -0.60 -5.99
N GLN A 119 9.38 0.60 -6.57
CA GLN A 119 9.63 1.87 -5.86
C GLN A 119 8.65 2.03 -4.69
N HIS A 120 7.38 1.72 -4.92
CA HIS A 120 6.34 1.79 -3.91
C HIS A 120 6.61 0.89 -2.71
N ILE A 121 6.93 -0.39 -2.95
CA ILE A 121 7.24 -1.33 -1.86
C ILE A 121 8.50 -0.91 -1.10
N HIS A 122 9.53 -0.41 -1.79
CA HIS A 122 10.74 0.10 -1.13
C HIS A 122 10.41 1.28 -0.22
N TYR A 123 9.66 2.26 -0.72
CA TYR A 123 9.24 3.41 0.06
C TYR A 123 8.42 3.00 1.29
N VAL A 124 7.45 2.10 1.15
CA VAL A 124 6.67 1.58 2.29
C VAL A 124 7.57 0.90 3.32
N GLN A 125 8.58 0.14 2.90
CA GLN A 125 9.55 -0.48 3.80
C GLN A 125 10.38 0.55 4.58
N GLU A 126 10.84 1.62 3.92
CA GLU A 126 11.58 2.71 4.55
C GLU A 126 10.75 3.41 5.62
N VAL A 127 9.51 3.78 5.29
CA VAL A 127 8.63 4.45 6.24
C VAL A 127 8.29 3.55 7.44
N LEU A 128 8.06 2.25 7.22
CA LEU A 128 7.84 1.30 8.31
C LEU A 128 9.06 1.18 9.23
N ALA A 129 10.28 1.18 8.66
CA ALA A 129 11.51 1.13 9.44
C ALA A 129 11.69 2.39 10.29
N GLU A 130 11.42 3.57 9.73
CA GLU A 130 11.47 4.85 10.46
C GLU A 130 10.52 4.86 11.66
N VAL A 131 9.27 4.46 11.45
CA VAL A 131 8.23 4.45 12.49
C VAL A 131 8.60 3.47 13.60
N GLN A 132 9.14 2.30 13.26
CA GLN A 132 9.63 1.34 14.25
C GLN A 132 10.79 1.89 15.07
N GLU A 133 11.75 2.58 14.44
CA GLU A 133 12.88 3.16 15.14
C GLU A 133 12.44 4.34 16.04
N GLU A 134 11.51 5.17 15.58
CA GLU A 134 10.92 6.25 16.37
C GLU A 134 10.18 5.70 17.60
N ALA A 135 9.37 4.65 17.43
CA ALA A 135 8.70 3.98 18.55
C ALA A 135 9.69 3.36 19.54
N ARG A 136 10.81 2.79 19.07
CA ARG A 136 11.89 2.29 19.93
C ARG A 136 12.57 3.42 20.69
N ARG A 137 12.85 4.56 20.05
CA ARG A 137 13.42 5.76 20.70
C ARG A 137 12.50 6.30 21.79
N MET A 138 11.20 6.42 21.51
CA MET A 138 10.20 6.87 22.49
C MET A 138 10.14 5.94 23.71
N LYS A 139 10.07 4.62 23.51
CA LYS A 139 10.08 3.64 24.61
C LYS A 139 11.36 3.73 25.46
N ARG A 140 12.52 3.93 24.84
CA ARG A 140 13.80 4.12 25.56
C ARG A 140 13.81 5.41 26.39
N SER A 141 13.29 6.51 25.84
CA SER A 141 13.19 7.79 26.55
C SER A 141 12.25 7.70 27.77
N GLN A 142 11.07 7.10 27.59
CA GLN A 142 10.10 6.88 28.68
C GLN A 142 10.68 6.07 29.83
N ARG A 143 11.43 4.98 29.53
CA ARG A 143 12.10 4.16 30.55
C ARG A 143 13.18 4.91 31.33
N ARG A 144 13.92 5.81 30.68
CA ARG A 144 14.94 6.64 31.38
C ARG A 144 14.28 7.65 32.31
N ARG A 145 13.15 8.23 31.88
CA ARG A 145 12.39 9.21 32.67
C ARG A 145 11.78 8.56 33.92
N SER A 146 11.20 7.37 33.79
CA SER A 146 10.66 6.63 34.94
C SER A 146 11.71 6.18 35.96
N VAL A 147 12.96 5.94 35.53
CA VAL A 147 14.08 5.57 36.43
C VAL A 147 14.69 6.79 37.15
N GLN A 148 14.42 8.01 36.68
CA GLN A 148 14.91 9.25 37.28
C GLN A 148 13.91 9.88 38.27
N GLU A 149 12.67 9.39 38.28
CA GLU A 149 11.57 9.84 39.16
C GLU A 149 11.40 8.93 40.41
N ASP A 150 12.08 7.78 40.44
CA ASP A 150 12.23 6.86 41.60
C ASP A 150 13.58 7.08 42.31
#